data_AF-A0A843C169-F1
#
_entry.id   AF-A0A843C169-F1
#
_cell.length_a   1.000
_cell.length_b   1.000
_cell.length_c   1.000
_cell.angle_alpha   90.00
_cell.angle_beta   90.00
_cell.angle_gamma   90.00
#
_symmetry.space_group_name_H-M   'P 1'
#
loop_
_entity.id
_entity.type
_entity.pdbx_description
1 polymer ?
#
loop_
_entity_poly.entity_id
_entity_poly.type
_entity_poly.pdbx_seq_one_letter_code
_entity_poly.pdbx_strand_id
1 'polypeptide(L)'
;MTKIKIAVSEIKGKCDNGMEVGDHFIIHDGKISIPDGKSICIWTLNGMLPMFPFLLEKKALPKDHWVTEATTYTCPSGKVIFSYNYIDE
;
A
#
# COMPACT_ATOMS: atom_id res chain seq x y z
N MET A 1 -4.62 6.99 -15.94
CA MET A 1 -4.61 7.45 -14.54
C MET A 1 -4.05 6.32 -13.70
N THR A 2 -3.19 6.62 -12.72
CA THR A 2 -2.45 5.58 -11.99
C THR A 2 -3.37 4.82 -11.04
N LYS A 3 -3.34 3.49 -11.11
CA LYS A 3 -4.05 2.58 -10.20
C LYS A 3 -3.06 1.63 -9.56
N ILE A 4 -3.13 1.51 -8.23
CA ILE A 4 -2.14 0.75 -7.46
C ILE A 4 -2.86 -0.25 -6.57
N LYS A 5 -2.51 -1.53 -6.69
CA LYS A 5 -2.87 -2.58 -5.75
C LYS A 5 -1.80 -2.62 -4.66
N ILE A 6 -2.24 -2.36 -3.43
CA ILE A 6 -1.41 -2.45 -2.23
C ILE A 6 -1.78 -3.76 -1.53
N ALA A 7 -0.84 -4.71 -1.49
CA ALA A 7 -1.11 -6.08 -1.04
C ALA A 7 -0.10 -6.53 0.02
N VAL A 8 -0.56 -7.28 1.02
CA VAL A 8 0.31 -7.94 2.01
C VAL A 8 1.15 -8.97 1.27
N SER A 9 2.46 -8.74 1.22
CA SER A 9 3.43 -9.64 0.58
C SER A 9 4.10 -10.59 1.57
N GLU A 10 4.25 -10.18 2.82
CA GLU A 10 4.92 -10.99 3.86
C GLU A 10 4.39 -10.64 5.25
N ILE A 11 4.34 -11.65 6.13
CA ILE A 11 4.06 -11.48 7.56
C ILE A 11 5.19 -12.16 8.37
N LYS A 12 5.90 -11.36 9.15
CA LYS A 12 6.91 -11.79 10.12
C LYS A 12 6.23 -12.11 11.45
N GLY A 13 6.04 -13.39 11.72
CA GLY A 13 5.32 -13.87 12.90
C GLY A 13 3.81 -13.79 12.71
N LYS A 14 3.13 -12.92 13.45
CA LYS A 14 1.65 -12.82 13.45
C LYS A 14 1.18 -11.38 13.32
N CYS A 15 0.16 -11.14 12.50
CA CYS A 15 -0.59 -9.89 12.49
C CYS A 15 -1.57 -9.82 13.67
N ASP A 16 -1.52 -8.72 14.43
CA ASP A 16 -2.41 -8.50 15.58
C ASP A 16 -3.83 -8.06 15.15
N ASN A 17 -4.01 -7.62 13.90
CA ASN A 17 -5.28 -7.15 13.33
C ASN A 17 -5.88 -8.11 12.29
N GLY A 18 -5.40 -9.37 12.23
CA GLY A 18 -5.99 -10.41 11.39
C GLY A 18 -5.77 -10.27 9.88
N MET A 19 -4.78 -9.48 9.45
CA MET A 19 -4.37 -9.44 8.04
C MET A 19 -3.67 -10.75 7.64
N GLU A 20 -3.88 -11.18 6.39
CA GLU A 20 -3.26 -12.37 5.80
C GLU A 20 -2.46 -12.02 4.53
N VAL A 21 -1.51 -12.87 4.14
CA VAL A 21 -0.78 -12.71 2.87
C VAL A 21 -1.77 -12.77 1.71
N GLY A 22 -1.69 -11.78 0.80
CA GLY A 22 -2.64 -11.63 -0.32
C GLY A 22 -3.82 -10.69 -0.04
N ASP A 23 -4.10 -10.35 1.22
CA ASP A 23 -5.03 -9.27 1.54
C ASP A 23 -4.55 -7.97 0.90
N HIS A 24 -5.47 -7.22 0.33
CA HIS A 24 -5.12 -6.05 -0.45
C HIS A 24 -6.25 -5.03 -0.48
N PHE A 25 -5.88 -3.82 -0.88
CA PHE A 25 -6.79 -2.77 -1.28
C PHE A 25 -6.21 -2.06 -2.51
N ILE A 26 -7.05 -1.31 -3.19
CA ILE A 26 -6.68 -0.56 -4.39
C ILE A 26 -6.82 0.92 -4.08
N ILE A 27 -5.82 1.70 -4.49
CA ILE A 27 -5.93 3.15 -4.54
C ILE A 27 -5.98 3.63 -5.99
N HIS A 28 -6.90 4.54 -6.26
CA HIS A 28 -7.09 5.21 -7.55
C HIS A 28 -7.91 6.47 -7.34
N ASP A 29 -7.58 7.56 -8.03
CA ASP A 29 -8.40 8.79 -8.06
C ASP A 29 -8.83 9.28 -6.65
N GLY A 30 -7.88 9.27 -5.69
CA GLY A 30 -8.14 9.67 -4.30
C GLY A 30 -9.07 8.74 -3.50
N LYS A 31 -9.44 7.58 -4.05
CA LYS A 31 -10.34 6.59 -3.44
C LYS A 31 -9.57 5.35 -3.03
N ILE A 32 -10.07 4.72 -1.98
CA ILE A 32 -9.62 3.41 -1.51
C ILE A 32 -10.75 2.42 -1.77
N SER A 33 -10.45 1.32 -2.45
CA SER A 33 -11.37 0.20 -2.69
C SER A 33 -10.85 -1.03 -1.98
N ILE A 34 -11.66 -1.60 -1.09
CA ILE A 34 -11.34 -2.79 -0.29
C ILE A 34 -12.31 -3.91 -0.73
N PRO A 35 -11.85 -5.15 -0.95
CA PRO A 35 -12.72 -6.27 -1.27
C PRO A 35 -13.78 -6.51 -0.18
N ASP A 36 -14.95 -7.02 -0.59
CA ASP A 36 -16.05 -7.31 0.34
C ASP A 36 -15.62 -8.25 1.47
N GLY A 37 -16.06 -7.93 2.69
CA GLY A 37 -15.73 -8.70 3.90
C GLY A 37 -14.27 -8.59 4.35
N LYS A 38 -13.43 -7.82 3.65
CA LYS A 38 -12.06 -7.51 4.06
C LYS A 38 -11.97 -6.13 4.71
N SER A 39 -10.88 -5.90 5.41
CA SER A 39 -10.59 -4.62 6.05
C SER A 39 -9.09 -4.34 5.98
N ILE A 40 -8.70 -3.10 6.23
CA ILE A 40 -7.30 -2.71 6.38
C ILE A 40 -7.10 -2.15 7.79
N CYS A 41 -5.98 -2.51 8.43
CA CYS A 41 -5.61 -1.97 9.73
C CYS A 41 -5.50 -0.43 9.67
N ILE A 42 -6.29 0.28 10.47
CA ILE A 42 -6.34 1.74 10.47
C ILE A 42 -4.98 2.39 10.80
N TRP A 43 -4.18 1.79 11.66
CA TRP A 43 -2.83 2.29 12.01
C TRP A 43 -1.86 2.17 10.84
N THR A 44 -1.98 1.07 10.09
CA THR A 44 -1.19 0.87 8.87
C THR A 44 -1.62 1.87 7.80
N LEU A 45 -2.94 2.03 7.61
CA LEU A 45 -3.49 3.00 6.67
C LEU A 45 -3.03 4.43 6.99
N ASN A 46 -3.10 4.85 8.26
CA ASN A 46 -2.67 6.18 8.67
C ASN A 46 -1.20 6.47 8.31
N GLY A 47 -0.31 5.49 8.50
CA GLY A 47 1.10 5.65 8.13
C GLY A 47 1.35 5.61 6.61
N MET A 48 0.49 4.96 5.85
CA MET A 48 0.56 4.93 4.38
C MET A 48 -0.07 6.16 3.70
N LEU A 49 -1.10 6.77 4.28
CA LEU A 49 -1.84 7.89 3.65
C LEU A 49 -0.94 9.01 3.12
N PRO A 50 0.11 9.47 3.84
CA PRO A 50 1.02 10.50 3.33
C PRO A 50 1.78 10.09 2.06
N MET A 51 1.91 8.80 1.78
CA MET A 51 2.60 8.27 0.59
C MET A 51 1.75 8.32 -0.66
N PHE A 52 0.43 8.23 -0.53
CA PHE A 52 -0.47 7.99 -1.66
C PHE A 52 -0.43 9.08 -2.74
N PRO A 53 -0.37 10.38 -2.42
CA PRO A 53 -0.26 11.42 -3.45
C PRO A 53 0.99 11.21 -4.33
N PHE A 54 2.13 10.91 -3.70
CA PHE A 54 3.39 10.70 -4.40
C PHE A 54 3.39 9.41 -5.25
N LEU A 55 2.78 8.34 -4.75
CA LEU A 55 2.66 7.07 -5.48
C LEU A 55 1.72 7.20 -6.68
N LEU A 56 0.58 7.88 -6.53
CA LEU A 56 -0.39 8.12 -7.60
C LEU A 56 0.16 9.05 -8.68
N GLU A 57 0.92 10.08 -8.29
CA GLU A 57 1.54 11.06 -9.18
C GLU A 57 3.00 10.71 -9.54
N LYS A 58 3.43 9.45 -9.37
CA LYS A 58 4.83 9.01 -9.55
C LYS A 58 5.45 9.45 -10.90
N LYS A 59 4.66 9.55 -11.97
CA LYS A 59 5.12 9.99 -13.31
C LYS A 59 5.45 11.48 -13.38
N ALA A 60 4.87 12.31 -12.52
CA ALA A 60 5.11 13.75 -12.44
C ALA A 60 6.31 14.09 -11.55
N LEU A 61 6.84 13.13 -10.80
CA LEU A 61 7.97 13.35 -9.89
C LEU A 61 9.31 13.27 -10.62
N PRO A 62 10.35 13.96 -10.11
CA PRO A 62 11.72 13.75 -10.55
C PRO A 62 12.13 12.27 -10.45
N LYS A 63 12.97 11.80 -11.38
CA LYS A 63 13.38 10.39 -11.43
C LYS A 63 14.11 9.94 -10.16
N ASP A 64 14.84 10.85 -9.53
CA ASP A 64 15.62 10.68 -8.30
C ASP A 64 14.81 10.93 -7.02
N HIS A 65 13.50 11.20 -7.13
CA HIS A 65 12.65 11.36 -5.95
C HIS A 65 12.50 10.02 -5.23
N TRP A 66 12.89 9.93 -3.96
CA TRP A 66 12.94 8.70 -3.15
C TRP A 66 11.75 7.73 -3.28
N VAL A 67 10.53 8.22 -3.49
CA VAL A 67 9.33 7.39 -3.70
C VAL A 67 9.36 6.57 -5.00
N THR A 68 10.17 6.95 -5.99
CA THR A 68 10.27 6.23 -7.26
C THR A 68 10.88 4.85 -7.07
N GLU A 69 11.72 4.69 -6.05
CA GLU A 69 12.34 3.43 -5.62
C GLU A 69 11.52 2.70 -4.54
N ALA A 70 10.51 3.35 -3.96
CA ALA A 70 9.66 2.73 -2.95
C ALA A 70 8.77 1.66 -3.58
N THR A 71 9.04 0.39 -3.24
CA THR A 71 8.27 -0.78 -3.70
C THR A 71 7.46 -1.43 -2.59
N THR A 72 7.78 -1.13 -1.33
CA THR A 72 7.14 -1.75 -0.17
C THR A 72 6.90 -0.75 0.95
N TYR A 73 6.04 -1.14 1.88
CA TYR A 73 5.82 -0.45 3.14
C TYR A 73 5.66 -1.46 4.27
N THR A 74 6.31 -1.19 5.40
CA THR A 74 6.20 -2.04 6.58
C THR A 74 5.23 -1.40 7.56
N CYS A 75 4.29 -2.18 8.09
CA CYS A 75 3.33 -1.69 9.09
C CYS A 75 4.06 -1.16 10.34
N PRO A 76 3.42 -0.30 11.16
CA PRO A 76 4.07 0.32 12.32
C PRO A 76 4.65 -0.66 13.35
N SER A 77 4.11 -1.89 13.43
CA SER A 77 4.64 -2.93 14.33
C SER A 77 5.81 -3.72 13.75
N GLY A 78 6.21 -3.48 12.49
CA GLY A 78 7.31 -4.18 11.84
C GLY A 78 6.98 -5.57 11.31
N LYS A 79 5.75 -6.07 11.52
CA LYS A 79 5.39 -7.47 11.28
C LYS A 79 4.78 -7.74 9.91
N VAL A 80 4.13 -6.76 9.29
CA VAL A 80 3.40 -6.95 8.03
C VAL A 80 4.02 -6.05 6.97
N ILE A 81 4.40 -6.64 5.84
CA ILE A 81 4.99 -5.95 4.71
C ILE A 81 3.97 -5.92 3.58
N PHE A 82 3.78 -4.73 3.01
CA PHE A 82 2.91 -4.47 1.88
C PHE A 82 3.76 -4.14 0.65
N SER A 83 3.35 -4.64 -0.50
CA SER A 83 3.92 -4.34 -1.81
C SER A 83 3.02 -3.39 -2.60
N TYR A 84 3.65 -2.54 -3.41
CA TYR A 84 2.95 -1.64 -4.35
C TYR A 84 3.02 -2.22 -5.76
N ASN A 85 1.86 -2.59 -6.32
CA ASN A 85 1.76 -3.14 -7.67
C ASN A 85 0.91 -2.21 -8.54
N TYR A 86 1.53 -1.59 -9.53
CA TYR A 86 0.84 -0.72 -10.49
C TYR A 86 0.05 -1.61 -11.46
N ILE A 87 -1.27 -1.42 -11.53
CA ILE A 87 -2.18 -2.31 -12.29
C ILE A 87 -2.40 -1.76 -13.71
N ASP A 88 -2.33 -0.44 -13.85
CA ASP A 88 -2.52 0.25 -15.11
C ASP A 88 -1.18 0.86 -15.54
N GLU A 89 -0.43 0.13 -16.37
CA GLU A 89 0.65 0.69 -17.21
C GLU A 89 0.17 0.83 -18.66
#